data_AF-A0A8T1WZG5-F1
#
_entry.id   AF-A0A8T1WZG5-F1
#
_cell.length_a   1.000
_cell.length_b   1.000
_cell.length_c   1.000
_cell.angle_alpha   90.00
_cell.angle_beta   90.00
_cell.angle_gamma   90.00
#
_symmetry.space_group_name_H-M   'P 1'
#
loop_
_entity.id
_entity.type
_entity.pdbx_description
1 polymer ?
#
loop_
_entity_poly.entity_id
_entity_poly.type
_entity_poly.pdbx_seq_one_letter_code
_entity_poly.pdbx_strand_id
1 'polypeptide(L)'
;MQETATASGRSKLERKKARLNRRKIAAQAERDALAREVEAARVAAISKSRLRRLPPWLPPADSEDAAMLQSLNDPSRHVATRVGEEMARYCAYTQRVVDAARAHIDAAIAHITDGVKKIWPQASIACFGSYSTGLWLPTSDVDVVIMGLSNSEDRDVPTRFLPDGVKELEQLARELRPQRTWVERVDVVRGAKVPVAKVVLRRSSQKDGDSSALLRVDVSIENIQTSHGMEASALVRRYVKDLPSGVFDGDAAT
;
A
#
# COMPACT_ATOMS: atom_id res chain seq x y z
N MET A 1 12.86 -63.39 -55.68
CA MET A 1 13.86 -62.35 -55.98
C MET A 1 14.05 -61.53 -54.73
N GLN A 2 15.31 -61.46 -54.28
CA GLN A 2 15.79 -60.90 -53.03
C GLN A 2 15.91 -59.37 -53.18
N GLU A 3 15.30 -58.59 -52.28
CA GLU A 3 15.70 -57.19 -52.08
C GLU A 3 16.43 -57.08 -50.75
N THR A 4 17.75 -57.05 -50.85
CA THR A 4 18.69 -56.90 -49.76
C THR A 4 18.78 -55.43 -49.36
N ALA A 5 18.45 -55.17 -48.09
CA ALA A 5 18.75 -53.93 -47.39
C ALA A 5 20.24 -53.56 -47.51
N THR A 6 20.54 -52.31 -47.89
CA THR A 6 21.88 -51.71 -47.71
C THR A 6 21.78 -50.54 -46.73
N ALA A 7 22.12 -50.85 -45.48
CA ALA A 7 22.31 -49.87 -44.43
C ALA A 7 23.51 -48.97 -44.76
N SER A 8 23.25 -47.71 -45.12
CA SER A 8 24.29 -46.69 -45.32
C SER A 8 24.96 -46.39 -43.97
N GLY A 9 26.16 -46.93 -43.78
CA GLY A 9 26.94 -46.82 -42.56
C GLY A 9 27.49 -45.41 -42.39
N ARG A 10 26.86 -44.60 -41.52
CA ARG A 10 27.41 -43.29 -41.08
C ARG A 10 28.91 -43.40 -40.77
N SER A 11 29.68 -42.45 -41.29
CA SER A 11 31.14 -42.40 -41.13
C SER A 11 31.53 -42.46 -39.65
N LYS A 12 32.67 -43.10 -39.33
CA LYS A 12 33.19 -43.17 -37.95
C LYS A 12 33.25 -41.78 -37.30
N LEU A 13 33.55 -40.75 -38.10
CA LEU A 13 33.60 -39.35 -37.65
C LEU A 13 32.21 -38.80 -37.31
N GLU A 14 31.18 -39.11 -38.10
CA GLU A 14 29.79 -38.69 -37.84
C GLU A 14 29.22 -39.36 -36.60
N ARG A 15 29.50 -40.65 -36.41
CA ARG A 15 29.10 -41.38 -35.19
C ARG A 15 29.78 -40.78 -33.96
N LYS A 16 31.06 -40.40 -34.08
CA LYS A 16 31.81 -39.71 -33.00
C LYS A 16 31.24 -38.33 -32.70
N LYS A 17 30.91 -37.52 -33.73
CA LYS A 17 30.24 -36.22 -33.57
C LYS A 17 28.85 -36.35 -32.94
N ALA A 18 28.03 -37.31 -33.37
CA ALA A 18 26.71 -37.55 -32.80
C ALA A 18 26.76 -38.03 -31.34
N ARG A 19 27.77 -38.84 -30.97
CA ARG A 19 28.01 -39.23 -29.57
C ARG A 19 28.44 -38.02 -28.73
N LEU A 20 29.31 -37.16 -29.26
CA LEU A 20 29.73 -35.95 -28.57
C LEU A 20 28.56 -34.97 -28.38
N ASN A 21 27.71 -34.79 -29.40
CA ASN A 21 26.54 -33.92 -29.31
C ASN A 21 25.54 -34.41 -28.26
N ARG A 22 25.24 -35.72 -28.23
CA ARG A 22 24.39 -36.32 -27.20
C ARG A 22 24.95 -36.14 -25.79
N ARG A 23 26.27 -36.26 -25.61
CA ARG A 23 26.91 -35.98 -24.31
C ARG A 23 26.79 -34.51 -23.92
N LYS A 24 26.89 -33.56 -24.87
CA LYS A 24 26.70 -32.14 -24.59
C LYS A 24 25.26 -31.82 -24.18
N ILE A 25 24.27 -32.39 -24.86
CA ILE A 25 22.85 -32.20 -24.54
C ILE A 25 22.54 -32.78 -23.16
N ALA A 26 23.02 -34.00 -22.85
CA ALA A 26 22.82 -34.60 -21.54
C ALA A 26 23.47 -33.76 -20.41
N ALA A 27 24.70 -33.28 -20.63
CA ALA A 27 25.38 -32.42 -19.66
C ALA A 27 24.69 -31.07 -19.47
N GLN A 28 24.06 -30.51 -20.53
CA GLN A 28 23.28 -29.28 -20.41
C GLN A 28 21.98 -29.52 -19.64
N ALA A 29 21.26 -30.62 -19.93
CA ALA A 29 20.04 -30.98 -19.22
C ALA A 29 20.28 -31.21 -17.72
N GLU A 30 21.42 -31.82 -17.36
CA GLU A 30 21.83 -32.03 -15.97
C GLU A 30 22.13 -30.70 -15.26
N ARG A 31 22.81 -29.76 -15.94
CA ARG A 31 23.05 -28.40 -15.43
C ARG A 31 21.75 -27.62 -15.25
N ASP A 32 20.83 -27.72 -16.20
CA ASP A 32 19.53 -27.05 -16.13
C ASP A 32 18.66 -27.64 -15.01
N ALA A 33 18.72 -28.95 -14.79
CA ALA A 33 18.04 -29.61 -13.67
C ALA A 33 18.59 -29.13 -12.32
N LEU A 34 19.91 -29.08 -12.17
CA LEU A 34 20.56 -28.56 -10.97
C LEU A 34 20.22 -27.08 -10.73
N ALA A 35 20.20 -26.26 -11.79
CA ALA A 35 19.82 -24.86 -11.70
C ALA A 35 18.36 -24.68 -11.23
N ARG A 36 17.44 -25.52 -11.70
CA ARG A 36 16.03 -25.53 -11.21
C ARG A 36 15.93 -25.96 -9.75
N GLU A 37 16.70 -26.95 -9.33
CA GLU A 37 16.72 -27.41 -7.94
C GLU A 37 17.27 -26.33 -6.99
N VAL A 38 18.36 -25.66 -7.40
CA VAL A 38 18.94 -24.52 -6.66
C VAL A 38 17.94 -23.36 -6.56
N GLU A 39 17.26 -23.01 -7.65
CA GLU A 39 16.25 -21.95 -7.63
C GLU A 39 15.02 -22.35 -6.80
N ALA A 40 14.56 -23.60 -6.89
CA ALA A 40 13.49 -24.12 -6.05
C ALA A 40 13.87 -24.08 -4.55
N ALA A 41 15.10 -24.44 -4.20
CA ALA A 41 15.62 -24.35 -2.85
C ALA A 41 15.72 -22.89 -2.38
N ARG A 42 16.12 -21.97 -3.25
CA ARG A 42 16.15 -20.52 -2.97
C ARG A 42 14.75 -19.96 -2.74
N VAL A 43 13.78 -20.29 -3.59
CA VAL A 43 12.37 -19.89 -3.44
C VAL A 43 11.80 -20.48 -2.16
N ALA A 44 12.09 -21.73 -1.84
CA ALA A 44 11.67 -22.37 -0.59
C ALA A 44 12.33 -21.71 0.64
N ALA A 45 13.59 -21.28 0.55
CA ALA A 45 14.28 -20.55 1.61
C ALA A 45 13.73 -19.14 1.81
N ILE A 46 13.40 -18.42 0.72
CA ILE A 46 12.74 -17.11 0.77
C ILE A 46 11.32 -17.24 1.33
N SER A 47 10.59 -18.28 0.94
CA SER A 47 9.28 -18.60 1.49
C SER A 47 9.39 -18.90 2.99
N LYS A 48 10.30 -19.78 3.40
CA LYS A 48 10.58 -20.08 4.82
C LYS A 48 11.03 -18.85 5.62
N SER A 49 11.79 -17.92 5.03
CA SER A 49 12.25 -16.72 5.75
C SER A 49 11.17 -15.65 5.88
N ARG A 50 10.32 -15.45 4.86
CA ARG A 50 9.14 -14.58 4.93
C ARG A 50 8.05 -15.14 5.85
N LEU A 51 7.87 -16.46 5.87
CA LEU A 51 6.94 -17.15 6.77
C LEU A 51 7.38 -17.17 8.24
N ARG A 52 8.60 -16.74 8.58
CA ARG A 52 9.01 -16.59 10.00
C ARG A 52 8.29 -15.44 10.71
N ARG A 53 7.64 -14.54 9.98
CA ARG A 53 6.75 -13.53 10.54
C ARG A 53 5.44 -13.60 9.80
N LEU A 54 4.44 -14.21 10.42
CA LEU A 54 3.08 -14.17 9.92
C LEU A 54 2.64 -12.71 9.78
N PRO A 55 1.84 -12.37 8.75
CA PRO A 55 1.23 -11.06 8.64
C PRO A 55 0.50 -10.67 9.93
N PRO A 56 0.44 -9.37 10.28
CA PRO A 56 -0.09 -8.93 11.57
C PRO A 56 -1.59 -9.15 11.76
N TRP A 57 -2.34 -9.43 10.68
CA TRP A 57 -3.75 -9.84 10.74
C TRP A 57 -3.94 -11.34 10.96
N LEU A 58 -2.84 -12.11 10.98
CA LEU A 58 -2.82 -13.51 11.34
C LEU A 58 -2.16 -13.67 12.72
N PRO A 59 -2.64 -14.64 13.51
CA PRO A 59 -2.10 -14.88 14.84
C PRO A 59 -0.65 -15.38 14.77
N PRO A 60 0.16 -15.15 15.82
CA PRO A 60 1.48 -15.76 15.95
C PRO A 60 1.41 -17.29 15.88
N ALA A 61 2.46 -17.92 15.35
CA ALA A 61 2.51 -19.38 15.15
C ALA A 61 2.48 -20.19 16.46
N ASP A 62 2.71 -19.52 17.60
CA ASP A 62 2.79 -20.04 18.96
C ASP A 62 1.57 -19.69 19.84
N SER A 63 0.54 -19.05 19.28
CA SER A 63 -0.74 -18.74 19.95
C SER A 63 -1.69 -19.95 19.97
N GLU A 64 -2.68 -19.96 20.89
CA GLU A 64 -3.85 -20.86 20.89
C GLU A 64 -4.60 -20.88 19.53
N ASP A 65 -4.33 -19.90 18.67
CA ASP A 65 -4.86 -19.79 17.31
C ASP A 65 -4.12 -20.65 16.25
N ALA A 66 -3.21 -21.55 16.63
CA ALA A 66 -2.61 -22.52 15.69
C ALA A 66 -3.69 -23.33 14.94
N ALA A 67 -4.81 -23.62 15.60
CA ALA A 67 -5.98 -24.26 15.00
C ALA A 67 -6.62 -23.42 13.88
N MET A 68 -6.60 -22.09 14.02
CA MET A 68 -7.09 -21.17 13.01
C MET A 68 -6.19 -21.18 11.77
N LEU A 69 -4.86 -21.13 11.95
CA LEU A 69 -3.91 -21.24 10.84
C LEU A 69 -4.03 -22.59 10.14
N GLN A 70 -4.25 -23.66 10.90
CA GLN A 70 -4.48 -25.00 10.37
C GLN A 70 -5.78 -25.04 9.54
N SER A 71 -6.86 -24.43 10.02
CA SER A 71 -8.13 -24.31 9.29
C SER A 71 -8.02 -23.46 8.01
N LEU A 72 -7.29 -22.34 8.05
CA LEU A 72 -7.02 -21.52 6.86
C LEU A 72 -6.14 -22.23 5.81
N ASN A 73 -5.34 -23.21 6.23
CA ASN A 73 -4.48 -23.97 5.33
C ASN A 73 -5.04 -25.37 5.00
N ASP A 74 -6.20 -25.75 5.54
CA ASP A 74 -6.80 -27.06 5.31
C ASP A 74 -7.17 -27.25 3.83
N PRO A 75 -6.50 -28.17 3.11
CA PRO A 75 -6.75 -28.38 1.68
C PRO A 75 -8.11 -29.01 1.40
N SER A 76 -8.80 -29.57 2.41
CA SER A 76 -10.14 -30.13 2.25
C SER A 76 -11.23 -29.05 2.14
N ARG A 77 -10.95 -27.81 2.57
CA ARG A 77 -11.88 -26.69 2.51
C ARG A 77 -11.78 -25.97 1.16
N HIS A 78 -12.92 -25.51 0.65
CA HIS A 78 -12.97 -24.72 -0.58
C HIS A 78 -12.05 -23.50 -0.50
N VAL A 79 -11.26 -23.28 -1.56
CA VAL A 79 -10.31 -22.16 -1.65
C VAL A 79 -11.03 -20.82 -1.46
N ALA A 80 -12.23 -20.66 -2.02
CA ALA A 80 -13.02 -19.43 -1.89
C ALA A 80 -13.34 -19.09 -0.42
N THR A 81 -13.72 -20.09 0.38
CA THR A 81 -14.01 -19.90 1.82
C THR A 81 -12.75 -19.49 2.59
N ARG A 82 -11.62 -20.17 2.35
CA ARG A 82 -10.36 -19.88 3.02
C ARG A 82 -9.85 -18.48 2.72
N VAL A 83 -9.92 -18.07 1.44
CA VAL A 83 -9.56 -16.72 1.00
C VAL A 83 -10.52 -15.68 1.59
N GLY A 84 -11.83 -15.94 1.59
CA GLY A 84 -12.83 -15.04 2.16
C GLY A 84 -12.60 -14.78 3.66
N GLU A 85 -12.29 -15.83 4.42
CA GLU A 85 -11.97 -15.70 5.85
C GLU A 85 -10.68 -14.91 6.10
N GLU A 86 -9.63 -15.16 5.31
CA GLU A 86 -8.39 -14.37 5.41
C GLU A 86 -8.62 -12.89 5.05
N MET A 87 -9.40 -12.62 4.00
CA MET A 87 -9.77 -11.26 3.60
C MET A 87 -10.58 -10.55 4.70
N ALA A 88 -11.58 -11.22 5.29
CA ALA A 88 -12.37 -10.67 6.38
C ALA A 88 -11.50 -10.31 7.59
N ARG A 89 -10.49 -11.13 7.90
CA ARG A 89 -9.52 -10.87 8.98
C ARG A 89 -8.61 -9.69 8.68
N TYR A 90 -8.14 -9.59 7.44
CA TYR A 90 -7.39 -8.42 7.00
C TYR A 90 -8.22 -7.14 7.17
N CYS A 91 -9.48 -7.14 6.73
CA CYS A 91 -10.39 -6.01 6.90
C CYS A 91 -10.65 -5.67 8.38
N ALA A 92 -10.88 -6.66 9.23
CA ALA A 92 -11.09 -6.44 10.67
C ALA A 92 -9.83 -5.86 11.34
N TYR A 93 -8.65 -6.36 10.96
CA TYR A 93 -7.36 -5.86 11.43
C TYR A 93 -7.15 -4.40 11.02
N THR A 94 -7.33 -4.08 9.73
CA THR A 94 -7.12 -2.72 9.23
C THR A 94 -8.11 -1.75 9.87
N GLN A 95 -9.38 -2.12 9.99
CA GLN A 95 -10.41 -1.32 10.66
C GLN A 95 -10.02 -0.98 12.10
N ARG A 96 -9.60 -1.97 12.89
CA ARG A 96 -9.16 -1.76 14.27
C ARG A 96 -8.00 -0.76 14.38
N VAL A 97 -6.98 -0.91 13.51
CA VAL A 97 -5.80 -0.04 13.53
C VAL A 97 -6.15 1.39 13.09
N VAL A 98 -7.00 1.50 12.06
CA VAL A 98 -7.52 2.77 11.55
C VAL A 98 -8.35 3.50 12.59
N ASP A 99 -9.26 2.81 13.29
CA ASP A 99 -10.12 3.41 14.31
C ASP A 99 -9.31 3.90 15.51
N ALA A 100 -8.26 3.16 15.91
CA ALA A 100 -7.34 3.58 16.96
C ALA A 100 -6.55 4.85 16.57
N ALA A 101 -6.21 5.02 15.29
CA ALA A 101 -5.45 6.17 14.80
C ALA A 101 -6.33 7.41 14.50
N ARG A 102 -7.63 7.22 14.27
CA ARG A 102 -8.57 8.27 13.83
C ARG A 102 -8.55 9.51 14.73
N ALA A 103 -8.66 9.32 16.05
CA ALA A 103 -8.68 10.44 16.99
C ALA A 103 -7.40 11.30 16.93
N HIS A 104 -6.25 10.68 16.68
CA HIS A 104 -4.97 11.38 16.54
C HIS A 104 -4.89 12.17 15.22
N ILE A 105 -5.42 11.59 14.14
CA ILE A 105 -5.51 12.26 12.83
C ILE A 105 -6.46 13.46 12.91
N ASP A 106 -7.64 13.30 13.51
CA ASP A 106 -8.61 14.38 13.67
C ASP A 106 -8.04 15.54 14.49
N ALA A 107 -7.30 15.23 15.57
CA ALA A 107 -6.59 16.25 16.35
C ALA A 107 -5.51 16.97 15.51
N ALA A 108 -4.75 16.25 14.70
CA ALA A 108 -3.76 16.85 13.81
C ALA A 108 -4.40 17.75 12.75
N ILE A 109 -5.53 17.34 12.14
CA ILE A 109 -6.29 18.17 11.20
C ILE A 109 -6.76 19.46 11.88
N ALA A 110 -7.24 19.38 13.13
CA ALA A 110 -7.63 20.56 13.90
C ALA A 110 -6.44 21.51 14.13
N HIS A 111 -5.28 21.00 14.54
CA HIS A 111 -4.07 21.82 14.71
C HIS A 111 -3.57 22.45 13.40
N ILE A 112 -3.64 21.70 12.29
CA ILE A 112 -3.32 22.25 10.96
C ILE A 112 -4.33 23.35 10.61
N THR A 113 -5.62 23.15 10.91
CA THR A 113 -6.67 24.17 10.70
C THR A 113 -6.40 25.45 11.48
N ASP A 114 -6.00 25.34 12.74
CA ASP A 114 -5.62 26.50 13.55
C ASP A 114 -4.38 27.20 13.00
N GLY A 115 -3.35 26.43 12.59
CA GLY A 115 -2.15 26.97 11.94
C GLY A 115 -2.46 27.73 10.65
N VAL A 116 -3.32 27.17 9.81
CA VAL A 116 -3.77 27.81 8.57
C VAL A 116 -4.54 29.09 8.87
N LYS A 117 -5.48 29.09 9.82
CA LYS A 117 -6.28 30.27 10.17
C LYS A 117 -5.47 31.39 10.81
N LYS A 118 -4.36 31.10 11.49
CA LYS A 118 -3.43 32.13 11.98
C LYS A 118 -2.74 32.88 10.85
N ILE A 119 -2.38 32.18 9.77
CA ILE A 119 -1.71 32.77 8.61
C ILE A 119 -2.73 33.43 7.68
N TRP A 120 -3.84 32.74 7.42
CA TRP A 120 -4.90 33.12 6.50
C TRP A 120 -6.28 32.95 7.16
N PRO A 121 -6.80 33.99 7.84
CA PRO A 121 -8.05 33.89 8.60
C PRO A 121 -9.28 33.46 7.81
N GLN A 122 -9.33 33.79 6.51
CA GLN A 122 -10.45 33.45 5.62
C GLN A 122 -10.34 32.05 4.99
N ALA A 123 -9.22 31.37 5.20
CA ALA A 123 -8.97 30.07 4.58
C ALA A 123 -9.82 28.97 5.21
N SER A 124 -10.19 28.00 4.37
CA SER A 124 -10.89 26.78 4.76
C SER A 124 -10.06 25.55 4.41
N ILE A 125 -10.34 24.45 5.11
CA ILE A 125 -9.65 23.19 4.93
C ILE A 125 -10.68 22.10 4.66
N ALA A 126 -10.38 21.20 3.72
CA ALA A 126 -11.14 19.99 3.49
C ALA A 126 -10.23 18.76 3.37
N CYS A 127 -10.68 17.63 3.90
CA CYS A 127 -10.06 16.33 3.65
C CYS A 127 -10.60 15.74 2.34
N PHE A 128 -9.74 15.09 1.58
CA PHE A 128 -10.13 14.30 0.41
C PHE A 128 -9.37 12.97 0.40
N GLY A 129 -9.48 12.22 -0.69
CA GLY A 129 -8.78 10.95 -0.85
C GLY A 129 -9.32 9.86 0.07
N SER A 130 -8.43 8.92 0.40
CA SER A 130 -8.78 7.68 1.10
C SER A 130 -9.36 7.90 2.49
N TYR A 131 -8.86 8.91 3.21
CA TYR A 131 -9.36 9.25 4.55
C TYR A 131 -10.82 9.68 4.50
N SER A 132 -11.14 10.57 3.55
CA SER A 132 -12.48 11.10 3.38
C SER A 132 -13.49 10.05 2.91
N THR A 133 -13.04 9.04 2.15
CA THR A 133 -13.92 7.96 1.66
C THR A 133 -14.11 6.82 2.66
N GLY A 134 -13.31 6.77 3.73
CA GLY A 134 -13.29 5.65 4.66
C GLY A 134 -12.51 4.43 4.15
N LEU A 135 -11.87 4.52 2.98
CA LEU A 135 -11.09 3.44 2.37
C LEU A 135 -9.58 3.61 2.58
N TRP A 136 -9.18 4.14 3.73
CA TRP A 136 -7.78 4.33 4.08
C TRP A 136 -7.23 3.17 4.88
N LEU A 137 -5.92 2.94 4.76
CA LEU A 137 -5.20 1.88 5.44
C LEU A 137 -4.29 2.47 6.52
N PRO A 138 -3.77 1.66 7.46
CA PRO A 138 -2.88 2.14 8.52
C PRO A 138 -1.65 2.92 8.05
N THR A 139 -1.19 2.67 6.81
CA THR A 139 -0.03 3.32 6.20
C THR A 139 -0.40 4.43 5.22
N SER A 140 -1.70 4.67 4.99
CA SER A 140 -2.19 5.71 4.09
C SER A 140 -1.86 7.09 4.64
N ASP A 141 -1.57 8.00 3.71
CA ASP A 141 -1.45 9.42 4.01
C ASP A 141 -2.85 10.05 4.05
N VAL A 142 -3.04 11.05 4.89
CA VAL A 142 -4.28 11.83 4.99
C VAL A 142 -4.15 13.04 4.10
N ASP A 143 -4.98 13.13 3.06
CA ASP A 143 -4.92 14.22 2.09
C ASP A 143 -5.82 15.39 2.52
N VAL A 144 -5.22 16.57 2.60
CA VAL A 144 -5.87 17.81 3.01
C VAL A 144 -5.62 18.90 1.98
N VAL A 145 -6.64 19.68 1.66
CA VAL A 145 -6.54 20.84 0.77
C VAL A 145 -6.95 22.12 1.50
N ILE A 146 -6.15 23.17 1.32
CA ILE A 146 -6.42 24.52 1.80
C ILE A 146 -7.00 25.33 0.65
N MET A 147 -8.15 25.97 0.91
CA MET A 147 -8.91 26.75 -0.06
C MET A 147 -9.15 28.16 0.47
N GLY A 148 -9.39 29.12 -0.42
CA GLY A 148 -9.78 30.48 -0.04
C GLY A 148 -8.66 31.29 0.63
N LEU A 149 -7.42 31.14 0.17
CA LEU A 149 -6.28 31.93 0.66
C LEU A 149 -6.45 33.41 0.28
N SER A 150 -6.24 34.35 1.21
CA SER A 150 -6.31 35.79 0.93
C SER A 150 -5.38 36.20 -0.23
N ASN A 151 -5.88 37.05 -1.14
CA ASN A 151 -5.06 37.62 -2.21
C ASN A 151 -3.98 38.56 -1.64
N SER A 152 -2.83 38.59 -2.31
CA SER A 152 -1.71 39.46 -1.97
C SER A 152 -2.00 40.96 -2.13
N GLU A 153 -2.92 41.32 -3.03
CA GLU A 153 -3.30 42.70 -3.32
C GLU A 153 -4.54 43.14 -2.50
N ASP A 154 -5.47 42.22 -2.27
CA ASP A 154 -6.69 42.46 -1.50
C ASP A 154 -6.97 41.28 -0.56
N ARG A 155 -6.86 41.51 0.75
CA ARG A 155 -6.99 40.45 1.75
C ARG A 155 -8.42 39.91 1.88
N ASP A 156 -9.41 40.69 1.45
CA ASP A 156 -10.83 40.35 1.52
C ASP A 156 -11.29 39.52 0.31
N VAL A 157 -10.46 39.42 -0.74
CA VAL A 157 -10.72 38.61 -1.92
C VAL A 157 -9.96 37.28 -1.83
N PRO A 158 -10.66 36.13 -1.77
CA PRO A 158 -9.99 34.83 -1.78
C PRO A 158 -9.38 34.54 -3.16
N THR A 159 -8.14 34.10 -3.15
CA THR A 159 -7.43 33.57 -4.32
C THR A 159 -7.91 32.15 -4.56
N ARG A 160 -8.26 31.86 -5.80
CA ARG A 160 -8.59 30.51 -6.26
C ARG A 160 -7.53 30.02 -7.24
N PHE A 161 -7.20 28.75 -7.16
CA PHE A 161 -6.30 28.06 -8.09
C PHE A 161 -4.89 28.64 -8.16
N LEU A 162 -4.16 28.55 -7.05
CA LEU A 162 -2.74 28.91 -7.00
C LEU A 162 -1.92 27.89 -7.82
N PRO A 163 -1.17 28.31 -8.85
CA PRO A 163 -0.49 27.38 -9.77
C PRO A 163 0.60 26.53 -9.11
N ASP A 164 1.37 27.07 -8.17
CA ASP A 164 2.42 26.32 -7.45
C ASP A 164 2.08 26.10 -5.96
N GLY A 165 1.54 27.09 -5.26
CA GLY A 165 1.24 27.03 -3.83
C GLY A 165 2.46 26.79 -2.93
N VAL A 166 3.68 26.74 -3.49
CA VAL A 166 4.89 26.33 -2.75
C VAL A 166 5.26 27.35 -1.68
N LYS A 167 5.07 28.63 -1.98
CA LYS A 167 5.34 29.72 -1.04
C LYS A 167 4.42 29.63 0.17
N GLU A 168 3.16 29.30 -0.04
CA GLU A 168 2.13 29.12 0.98
C GLU A 168 2.44 27.87 1.81
N LEU A 169 2.76 26.75 1.15
CA LEU A 169 3.18 25.51 1.85
C LEU A 169 4.42 25.74 2.74
N GLU A 170 5.39 26.53 2.29
CA GLU A 170 6.54 26.90 3.13
C GLU A 170 6.18 27.85 4.29
N GLN A 171 5.20 28.74 4.11
CA GLN A 171 4.68 29.55 5.22
C GLN A 171 4.02 28.65 6.28
N LEU A 172 3.15 27.74 5.86
CA LEU A 172 2.53 26.77 6.77
C LEU A 172 3.59 25.88 7.44
N ALA A 173 4.57 25.37 6.68
CA ALA A 173 5.62 24.54 7.26
C ALA A 173 6.42 25.28 8.34
N ARG A 174 6.66 26.60 8.20
CA ARG A 174 7.28 27.43 9.24
C ARG A 174 6.41 27.56 10.50
N GLU A 175 5.10 27.66 10.38
CA GLU A 175 4.16 27.70 11.52
C GLU A 175 4.04 26.33 12.23
N LEU A 176 4.14 25.22 11.49
CA LEU A 176 3.97 23.87 12.05
C LEU A 176 5.25 23.30 12.69
N ARG A 177 6.44 23.58 12.12
CA ARG A 177 7.72 23.03 12.61
C ARG A 177 8.01 23.28 14.12
N PRO A 178 7.64 24.42 14.72
CA PRO A 178 7.80 24.66 16.16
C PRO A 178 6.88 23.81 17.06
N GLN A 179 5.80 23.22 16.52
CA GLN A 179 4.77 22.52 17.30
C GLN A 179 5.18 21.09 17.67
N ARG A 180 6.25 20.96 18.47
CA ARG A 180 6.89 19.69 18.82
C ARG A 180 6.04 18.74 19.66
N THR A 181 4.87 19.13 20.14
CA THR A 181 3.97 18.23 20.88
C THR A 181 3.31 17.20 19.97
N TRP A 182 3.01 17.56 18.72
CA TRP A 182 2.30 16.70 17.77
C TRP A 182 2.97 16.62 16.38
N VAL A 183 3.93 17.49 16.07
CA VAL A 183 4.69 17.44 14.80
C VAL A 183 6.06 16.79 15.03
N GLU A 184 6.33 15.71 14.30
CA GLU A 184 7.67 15.11 14.22
C GLU A 184 8.52 15.84 13.17
N ARG A 185 8.00 15.96 11.95
CA ARG A 185 8.71 16.53 10.79
C ARG A 185 7.74 17.14 9.78
N VAL A 186 8.18 18.18 9.06
CA VAL A 186 7.44 18.77 7.94
C VAL A 186 8.36 18.99 6.74
N ASP A 187 8.05 18.34 5.62
CA ASP A 187 8.80 18.42 4.37
C ASP A 187 7.93 18.92 3.21
N VAL A 188 8.40 19.94 2.48
CA VAL A 188 7.67 20.47 1.32
C VAL A 188 8.21 19.86 0.02
N VAL A 189 7.35 19.12 -0.68
CA VAL A 189 7.63 18.53 -1.99
C VAL A 189 7.18 19.49 -3.08
N ARG A 190 8.14 20.03 -3.83
CA ARG A 190 7.95 21.17 -4.74
C ARG A 190 7.75 20.77 -6.20
N GLY A 191 8.45 19.74 -6.67
CA GLY A 191 8.58 19.41 -8.10
C GLY A 191 7.47 18.54 -8.67
N ALA A 192 6.35 18.39 -7.97
CA ALA A 192 5.22 17.58 -8.40
C ALA A 192 4.14 18.46 -9.04
N LYS A 193 3.27 17.86 -9.87
CA LYS A 193 2.09 18.54 -10.45
C LYS A 193 1.18 19.15 -9.38
N VAL A 194 1.15 18.53 -8.20
CA VAL A 194 0.52 19.07 -6.99
C VAL A 194 1.59 19.11 -5.91
N PRO A 195 2.14 20.29 -5.59
CA PRO A 195 3.04 20.45 -4.46
C PRO A 195 2.32 20.14 -3.14
N VAL A 196 3.04 19.51 -2.21
CA VAL A 196 2.49 19.09 -0.91
C VAL A 196 3.45 19.38 0.23
N ALA A 197 2.93 19.79 1.39
CA ALA A 197 3.62 19.75 2.66
C ALA A 197 3.29 18.44 3.38
N LYS A 198 4.28 17.56 3.50
CA LYS A 198 4.18 16.27 4.18
C LYS A 198 4.45 16.46 5.67
N VAL A 199 3.41 16.34 6.48
CA VAL A 199 3.47 16.46 7.94
C VAL A 199 3.51 15.07 8.54
N VAL A 200 4.62 14.72 9.19
CA VAL A 200 4.75 13.48 9.97
C VAL A 200 4.33 13.76 11.41
N LEU A 201 3.33 13.02 11.89
CA LEU A 201 2.76 13.22 13.22
C LEU A 201 3.61 12.52 14.28
N ARG A 202 3.88 13.22 15.37
CA ARG A 202 4.54 12.66 16.54
C ARG A 202 3.51 11.85 17.34
N ARG A 203 3.76 10.55 17.48
CA ARG A 203 2.97 9.71 18.38
C ARG A 203 3.42 9.89 19.82
N SER A 204 2.46 10.03 20.74
CA SER A 204 2.74 9.89 22.18
C SER A 204 3.28 8.49 22.42
N SER A 205 4.36 8.34 23.19
CA SER A 205 5.04 7.07 23.46
C SER A 205 4.05 5.95 23.83
N GLN A 206 3.68 5.11 22.86
CA GLN A 206 2.99 3.86 23.10
C GLN A 206 4.04 2.77 23.28
N LYS A 207 3.88 1.95 24.32
CA LYS A 207 4.77 0.85 24.68
C LYS A 207 5.06 -0.05 23.46
N ASP A 208 6.33 -0.45 23.38
CA ASP A 208 6.94 -1.32 22.37
C ASP A 208 6.08 -2.54 22.00
N GLY A 209 5.92 -2.75 20.68
CA GLY A 209 5.49 -4.04 20.14
C GLY A 209 4.63 -3.95 18.87
N ASP A 210 3.85 -2.89 18.70
CA ASP A 210 2.93 -2.80 17.55
C ASP A 210 3.59 -2.06 16.38
N SER A 211 3.41 -2.63 15.18
CA SER A 211 4.04 -2.19 13.94
C SER A 211 3.66 -0.74 13.68
N SER A 212 4.61 0.14 14.01
CA SER A 212 4.35 1.51 14.37
C SER A 212 4.24 2.38 13.11
N ALA A 213 3.14 2.24 12.36
CA ALA A 213 2.91 3.02 11.16
C ALA A 213 3.01 4.52 11.49
N LEU A 214 3.86 5.22 10.73
CA LEU A 214 3.98 6.68 10.84
C LEU A 214 2.70 7.29 10.27
N LEU A 215 1.98 8.05 11.10
CA LEU A 215 0.81 8.81 10.66
C LEU A 215 1.29 10.07 9.95
N ARG A 216 0.73 10.33 8.77
CA ARG A 216 1.18 11.37 7.85
C ARG A 216 -0.01 12.12 7.27
N VAL A 217 0.14 13.43 7.13
CA VAL A 217 -0.85 14.32 6.51
C VAL A 217 -0.16 15.05 5.36
N ASP A 218 -0.67 14.88 4.14
CA ASP A 218 -0.22 15.60 2.96
C ASP A 218 -1.15 16.81 2.75
N VAL A 219 -0.60 18.01 2.95
CA VAL A 219 -1.33 19.27 2.82
C VAL A 219 -1.02 19.90 1.47
N SER A 220 -2.06 20.24 0.71
CA SER A 220 -1.99 20.88 -0.60
C SER A 220 -2.73 22.22 -0.60
N ILE A 221 -2.42 23.08 -1.57
CA ILE A 221 -3.16 24.32 -1.83
C ILE A 221 -4.12 24.09 -3.00
N GLU A 222 -5.30 24.68 -2.94
CA GLU A 222 -6.33 24.55 -3.97
C GLU A 222 -5.77 24.91 -5.35
N ASN A 223 -5.78 23.91 -6.22
CA ASN A 223 -5.52 23.99 -7.64
C ASN A 223 -6.50 23.10 -8.41
N ILE A 224 -6.42 23.14 -9.74
CA ILE A 224 -7.34 22.37 -10.58
C ILE A 224 -7.25 20.86 -10.33
N GLN A 225 -6.09 20.32 -9.98
CA GLN A 225 -5.92 18.88 -9.70
C GLN A 225 -6.56 18.49 -8.36
N THR A 226 -6.40 19.31 -7.32
CA THR A 226 -7.04 19.06 -6.02
C THR A 226 -8.58 19.13 -6.12
N SER A 227 -9.13 19.98 -7.01
CA SER A 227 -10.57 20.01 -7.30
C SER A 227 -11.06 18.67 -7.84
N HIS A 228 -10.38 18.10 -8.84
CA HIS A 228 -10.71 16.77 -9.36
C HIS A 228 -10.58 15.68 -8.27
N GLY A 229 -9.58 15.79 -7.40
CA GLY A 229 -9.41 14.88 -6.26
C GLY A 229 -10.59 14.92 -5.29
N MET A 230 -11.09 16.12 -4.97
CA MET A 230 -12.27 16.31 -4.12
C MET A 230 -13.54 15.74 -4.76
N GLU A 231 -13.76 16.00 -6.05
CA GLU A 231 -14.92 15.48 -6.81
C GLU A 231 -14.89 13.96 -6.91
N ALA A 232 -13.73 13.38 -7.22
CA ALA A 232 -13.54 11.93 -7.24
C ALA A 232 -13.82 11.31 -5.87
N SER A 233 -13.34 11.94 -4.79
CA SER A 233 -13.60 11.48 -3.42
C SER A 233 -15.09 11.55 -3.09
N ALA A 234 -15.80 12.60 -3.52
CA ALA A 234 -17.24 12.71 -3.36
C ALA A 234 -18.00 11.61 -4.12
N LEU A 235 -17.56 11.28 -5.34
CA LEU A 235 -18.12 10.18 -6.12
C LEU A 235 -17.90 8.83 -5.42
N VAL A 236 -16.68 8.55 -4.97
CA VAL A 236 -16.36 7.29 -4.25
C VAL A 236 -17.14 7.17 -2.96
N ARG A 237 -17.29 8.26 -2.18
CA ARG A 237 -18.13 8.26 -0.97
C ARG A 237 -19.58 7.84 -1.25
N ARG A 238 -20.15 8.25 -2.39
CA ARG A 238 -21.49 7.80 -2.80
C ARG A 238 -21.52 6.31 -3.07
N TYR A 239 -20.57 5.79 -3.84
CA TYR A 239 -20.49 4.34 -4.11
C TYR A 239 -20.30 3.49 -2.85
N VAL A 240 -19.47 3.94 -1.90
CA VAL A 240 -19.27 3.23 -0.63
C VAL A 240 -20.56 3.18 0.19
N LYS A 241 -21.41 4.21 0.12
CA LYS A 241 -22.71 4.23 0.80
C LYS A 241 -23.72 3.29 0.14
N ASP A 242 -23.69 3.21 -1.19
CA ASP A 242 -24.66 2.46 -1.99
C ASP A 242 -24.32 0.96 -2.08
N LEU A 243 -23.06 0.58 -1.83
CA LEU A 243 -22.60 -0.79 -1.75
C LEU A 243 -22.54 -1.22 -0.28
N PRO A 244 -23.50 -2.03 0.23
CA PRO A 244 -23.40 -2.53 1.59
C PRO A 244 -22.09 -3.30 1.77
N SER A 245 -21.41 -3.09 2.90
CA SER A 245 -20.29 -3.92 3.32
C SER A 245 -20.78 -5.36 3.33
N GLY A 246 -20.36 -6.16 2.34
CA GLY A 246 -20.72 -7.56 2.25
C GLY A 246 -20.20 -8.30 3.47
N VAL A 247 -21.03 -8.40 4.51
CA VAL A 247 -21.03 -9.56 5.38
C VAL A 247 -21.49 -10.67 4.44
N PHE A 248 -20.54 -11.47 3.96
CA PHE A 248 -20.86 -12.73 3.33
C PHE A 248 -21.49 -13.60 4.41
N ASP A 249 -22.81 -13.49 4.60
CA ASP A 249 -23.57 -14.49 5.33
C ASP A 249 -23.40 -15.80 4.56
N GLY A 250 -22.61 -16.70 5.12
CA GLY A 250 -22.26 -18.00 4.56
C GLY A 250 -23.42 -19.00 4.51
N ASP A 251 -24.67 -18.55 4.64
CA ASP A 251 -25.87 -19.38 4.58
C ASP A 251 -26.50 -19.32 3.19
N ALA A 252 -25.78 -19.86 2.20
CA ALA A 252 -26.39 -20.23 0.92
C ALA A 252 -25.58 -21.36 0.25
N ALA A 253 -25.56 -22.53 0.87
CA ALA A 253 -25.42 -23.80 0.15
C ALA A 253 -25.92 -24.95 1.04
N THR A 254 -27.23 -25.20 0.97
CA THR A 254 -27.79 -26.57 0.98
C THR A 254 -27.20 -27.41 -0.13
#